data_AF-A0A7Z1TTA3-F1
#
_entry.id   AF-A0A7Z1TTA3-F1
#
_cell.length_a   1.000
_cell.length_b   1.000
_cell.length_c   1.000
_cell.angle_alpha   90.00
_cell.angle_beta   90.00
_cell.angle_gamma   90.00
#
_symmetry.space_group_name_H-M   'P 1'
#
loop_
_entity.id
_entity.type
_entity.pdbx_description
1 polymer ?
#
loop_
_entity_poly.entity_id
_entity_poly.type
_entity_poly.pdbx_seq_one_letter_code
_entity_poly.pdbx_strand_id
1 'polypeptide(L)'
;MTLSLLLAFAAAPALAETFTETFDGGSNVGGWTFGTGNEVIESSGGNPGAFLHDSFVDTFAPQPRTSQLSIFTGDLRQLGASRIGIDLITFSVDFSAEGRPLTLMLVSDQGTPSNFDDDWAAYLMGPTNVPLPGEGWIAYSFDVPSQETSLPAGWATLPFGPSSPPEPDWNQVITNVAEVRFFYGDPTMFFIFQGWNLGLDNPTISYGLFDDGFESGD
;
A
#
# COMPACT_ATOMS: atom_id res chain seq x y z
N MET A 1 -27.17 -55.00 11.93
CA MET A 1 -25.99 -54.55 11.17
C MET A 1 -26.35 -53.20 10.58
N THR A 2 -26.04 -52.12 11.29
CA THR A 2 -26.34 -50.74 10.88
C THR A 2 -25.09 -50.19 10.23
N LEU A 3 -25.20 -49.83 8.95
CA LEU A 3 -24.10 -49.30 8.15
C LEU A 3 -24.04 -47.78 8.36
N SER A 4 -23.05 -47.31 9.10
CA SER A 4 -22.76 -45.87 9.23
C SER A 4 -22.05 -45.40 7.96
N LEU A 5 -22.68 -44.45 7.26
CA LEU A 5 -22.10 -43.78 6.10
C LEU A 5 -21.33 -42.55 6.62
N LEU A 6 -19.99 -42.59 6.59
CA LEU A 6 -19.16 -41.40 6.80
C LEU A 6 -19.27 -40.52 5.55
N LEU A 7 -19.89 -39.34 5.66
CA LEU A 7 -19.70 -38.26 4.70
C LEU A 7 -18.40 -37.52 5.06
N ALA A 8 -17.37 -37.66 4.23
CA ALA A 8 -16.20 -36.79 4.30
C ALA A 8 -16.52 -35.49 3.56
N PHE A 9 -16.75 -34.39 4.29
CA PHE A 9 -16.73 -33.05 3.71
C PHE A 9 -15.27 -32.66 3.46
N ALA A 10 -14.90 -32.55 2.20
CA ALA A 10 -13.66 -31.89 1.82
C ALA A 10 -13.84 -30.38 2.05
N ALA A 11 -13.14 -29.82 3.04
CA ALA A 11 -13.01 -28.37 3.16
C ALA A 11 -12.29 -27.86 1.91
N ALA A 12 -13.00 -27.08 1.08
CA ALA A 12 -12.36 -26.36 -0.01
C ALA A 12 -11.52 -25.23 0.61
N PRO A 13 -10.26 -25.01 0.18
CA PRO A 13 -9.53 -23.84 0.62
C PRO A 13 -10.29 -22.60 0.15
N ALA A 14 -10.68 -21.72 1.09
CA ALA A 14 -11.09 -20.38 0.72
C ALA A 14 -9.93 -19.73 -0.04
N LEU A 15 -10.21 -19.06 -1.16
CA LEU A 15 -9.20 -18.31 -1.90
C LEU A 15 -9.10 -16.92 -1.24
N ALA A 16 -7.88 -16.47 -0.98
CA ALA A 16 -7.62 -15.08 -0.62
C ALA A 16 -8.17 -14.18 -1.74
N GLU A 17 -9.13 -13.31 -1.41
CA GLU A 17 -9.63 -12.32 -2.35
C GLU A 17 -8.56 -11.23 -2.53
N THR A 18 -8.42 -10.71 -3.75
CA THR A 18 -7.48 -9.62 -4.06
C THR A 18 -8.19 -8.60 -4.91
N PHE A 19 -8.12 -7.34 -4.51
CA PHE A 19 -8.50 -6.21 -5.34
C PHE A 19 -7.27 -5.67 -6.06
N THR A 20 -7.42 -5.34 -7.34
CA THR A 20 -6.39 -4.70 -8.17
C THR A 20 -7.01 -3.49 -8.87
N GLU A 21 -6.40 -2.32 -8.71
CA GLU A 21 -6.73 -1.14 -9.52
C GLU A 21 -5.93 -1.18 -10.81
N THR A 22 -6.59 -1.45 -11.95
CA THR A 22 -5.95 -1.51 -13.26
C THR A 22 -6.06 -0.19 -14.03
N PHE A 23 -6.77 0.81 -13.49
CA PHE A 23 -7.10 2.09 -14.14
C PHE A 23 -7.89 1.97 -15.46
N ASP A 24 -8.27 0.76 -15.87
CA ASP A 24 -8.94 0.52 -17.14
C ASP A 24 -10.30 1.22 -17.20
N GLY A 25 -10.58 1.83 -18.35
CA GLY A 25 -11.79 2.65 -18.52
C GLY A 25 -11.75 3.96 -17.73
N GLY A 26 -10.59 4.37 -17.22
CA GLY A 26 -10.41 5.60 -16.45
C GLY A 26 -10.77 5.44 -14.96
N SER A 27 -10.77 4.21 -14.42
CA SER A 27 -11.03 3.97 -13.01
C SER A 27 -9.90 4.49 -12.13
N ASN A 28 -10.26 4.95 -10.93
CA ASN A 28 -9.32 5.17 -9.84
C ASN A 28 -10.08 5.06 -8.52
N VAL A 29 -10.65 3.87 -8.31
CA VAL A 29 -11.43 3.50 -7.12
C VAL A 29 -10.58 3.65 -5.87
N GLY A 30 -9.29 3.30 -5.95
CA GLY A 30 -8.35 3.44 -4.85
C GLY A 30 -8.01 4.89 -4.48
N GLY A 31 -8.32 5.87 -5.35
CA GLY A 31 -8.02 7.28 -5.11
C GLY A 31 -6.52 7.58 -5.11
N TRP A 32 -5.75 6.87 -5.92
CA TRP A 32 -4.30 7.01 -6.04
C TRP A 32 -3.92 8.33 -6.70
N THR A 33 -2.86 8.96 -6.20
CA THR A 33 -2.35 10.25 -6.67
C THR A 33 -0.85 10.35 -6.39
N PHE A 34 -0.14 11.15 -7.19
CA PHE A 34 1.20 11.63 -6.85
C PHE A 34 1.15 12.93 -6.03
N GLY A 35 0.00 13.59 -6.00
CA GLY A 35 -0.31 14.76 -5.19
C GLY A 35 -0.12 16.08 -5.91
N THR A 36 0.00 16.07 -7.24
CA THR A 36 0.23 17.28 -8.04
C THR A 36 -1.07 17.88 -8.58
N GLY A 37 -2.11 17.06 -8.74
CA GLY A 37 -3.36 17.43 -9.42
C GLY A 37 -3.25 17.47 -10.94
N ASN A 38 -2.10 17.10 -11.51
CA ASN A 38 -1.85 17.05 -12.95
C ASN A 38 -1.85 15.61 -13.51
N GLU A 39 -2.19 14.63 -12.68
CA GLU A 39 -2.17 13.23 -13.05
C GLU A 39 -3.19 12.92 -14.15
N VAL A 40 -2.81 12.04 -15.07
CA VAL A 40 -3.67 11.57 -16.16
C VAL A 40 -3.68 10.05 -16.15
N ILE A 41 -4.85 9.45 -16.37
CA ILE A 41 -4.93 8.02 -16.66
C ILE A 41 -4.68 7.81 -18.14
N GLU A 42 -3.51 7.28 -18.47
CA GLU A 42 -3.15 6.92 -19.83
C GLU A 42 -3.86 5.62 -20.18
N SER A 43 -4.56 5.56 -21.32
CA SER A 43 -5.33 4.37 -21.71
C SER A 43 -4.49 3.16 -22.15
N SER A 44 -3.17 3.32 -22.24
CA SER A 44 -2.24 2.29 -22.69
C SER A 44 -0.82 2.57 -22.20
N GLY A 45 -0.01 1.52 -22.03
CA GLY A 45 1.39 1.63 -21.62
C GLY A 45 1.66 1.16 -20.18
N GLY A 46 0.59 0.79 -19.45
CA GLY A 46 0.63 0.12 -18.15
C GLY A 46 1.16 -1.32 -18.22
N ASN A 47 0.93 -2.08 -17.15
CA ASN A 47 1.48 -3.41 -16.92
C ASN A 47 0.41 -4.50 -16.66
N PRO A 48 -0.46 -4.85 -17.62
CA PRO A 48 -0.72 -4.20 -18.91
C PRO A 48 -1.89 -3.20 -18.81
N GLY A 49 -2.10 -2.41 -19.87
CA GLY A 49 -3.33 -1.62 -20.03
C GLY A 49 -3.17 -0.16 -19.66
N ALA A 50 -4.16 0.39 -18.97
CA ALA A 50 -4.14 1.77 -18.50
C ALA A 50 -3.24 1.93 -17.27
N PHE A 51 -2.81 3.16 -16.96
CA PHE A 51 -2.05 3.45 -15.74
C PHE A 51 -2.18 4.92 -15.34
N LEU A 52 -1.90 5.23 -14.07
CA LEU A 52 -1.84 6.62 -13.58
C LEU A 52 -0.45 7.21 -13.89
N HIS A 53 -0.42 8.28 -14.65
CA HIS A 53 0.79 8.96 -15.10
C HIS A 53 0.85 10.37 -14.53
N ASP A 54 2.02 10.76 -14.02
CA ASP A 54 2.36 12.16 -13.82
C ASP A 54 3.64 12.50 -14.57
N SER A 55 3.50 13.39 -15.56
CA SER A 55 4.61 13.79 -16.42
C SER A 55 5.66 14.66 -15.71
N PHE A 56 5.31 15.27 -14.57
CA PHE A 56 6.21 16.13 -13.82
C PHE A 56 5.81 16.24 -12.33
N VAL A 57 6.45 15.43 -11.48
CA VAL A 57 6.40 15.57 -10.02
C VAL A 57 7.67 16.28 -9.56
N ASP A 58 7.55 17.44 -8.93
CA ASP A 58 8.69 18.20 -8.39
C ASP A 58 8.80 17.94 -6.88
N THR A 59 9.69 17.04 -6.48
CA THR A 59 9.81 16.56 -5.09
C THR A 59 11.17 15.95 -4.79
N PHE A 60 11.53 15.86 -3.51
CA PHE A 60 12.73 15.13 -3.07
C PHE A 60 12.57 13.61 -3.11
N ALA A 61 11.34 13.13 -2.89
CA ALA A 61 10.97 11.72 -2.95
C ALA A 61 9.50 11.63 -3.38
N PRO A 62 9.21 10.97 -4.51
CA PRO A 62 7.84 10.66 -4.90
C PRO A 62 7.12 9.84 -3.85
N GLN A 63 5.83 10.13 -3.69
CA GLN A 63 4.96 9.53 -2.68
C GLN A 63 3.59 9.17 -3.27
N PRO A 64 3.51 8.26 -4.25
CA PRO A 64 2.23 7.73 -4.68
C PRO A 64 1.44 7.19 -3.48
N ARG A 65 0.19 7.65 -3.35
CA ARG A 65 -0.61 7.43 -2.15
C ARG A 65 -2.11 7.52 -2.43
N THR A 66 -2.91 6.95 -1.56
CA THR A 66 -4.36 7.16 -1.53
C THR A 66 -4.68 8.55 -0.99
N SER A 67 -5.67 9.25 -1.56
CA SER A 67 -6.02 10.64 -1.15
C SER A 67 -7.46 10.84 -0.66
N GLN A 68 -8.24 9.77 -0.65
CA GLN A 68 -9.64 9.75 -0.25
C GLN A 68 -9.95 8.41 0.42
N LEU A 69 -11.19 8.26 0.92
CA LEU A 69 -11.66 6.97 1.40
C LEU A 69 -11.42 5.90 0.33
N SER A 70 -10.71 4.85 0.71
CA SER A 70 -10.14 3.90 -0.23
C SER A 70 -10.34 2.48 0.27
N ILE A 71 -10.47 1.53 -0.67
CA ILE A 71 -10.45 0.09 -0.35
C ILE A 71 -9.12 -0.37 0.27
N PHE A 72 -8.08 0.47 0.16
CA PHE A 72 -6.76 0.24 0.74
C PHE A 72 -6.59 0.83 2.14
N THR A 73 -7.58 1.55 2.67
CA THR A 73 -7.51 2.28 3.96
C THR A 73 -8.61 1.82 4.93
N GLY A 74 -8.63 2.38 6.14
CA GLY A 74 -9.57 2.02 7.21
C GLY A 74 -9.07 0.89 8.12
N ASP A 75 -9.99 0.03 8.57
CA ASP A 75 -9.68 -1.08 9.48
C ASP A 75 -9.13 -2.29 8.70
N LEU A 76 -7.83 -2.25 8.41
CA LEU A 76 -7.14 -3.31 7.67
C LEU A 76 -7.11 -4.64 8.46
N ARG A 77 -7.21 -4.59 9.79
CA ARG A 77 -7.35 -5.80 10.61
C ARG A 77 -8.70 -6.45 10.42
N GLN A 78 -9.79 -5.67 10.49
CA GLN A 78 -11.14 -6.18 10.23
C GLN A 78 -11.29 -6.70 8.81
N LEU A 79 -10.66 -6.04 7.83
CA LEU A 79 -10.62 -6.49 6.44
C LEU A 79 -9.74 -7.74 6.24
N GLY A 80 -8.94 -8.13 7.23
CA GLY A 80 -8.02 -9.26 7.12
C GLY A 80 -6.91 -9.00 6.10
N ALA A 81 -6.54 -7.74 5.84
CA ALA A 81 -5.52 -7.42 4.85
C ALA A 81 -4.21 -8.13 5.18
N SER A 82 -3.64 -8.83 4.20
CA SER A 82 -2.41 -9.62 4.38
C SER A 82 -1.24 -9.08 3.55
N ARG A 83 -1.54 -8.31 2.50
CA ARG A 83 -0.54 -7.80 1.56
C ARG A 83 -1.04 -6.57 0.84
N ILE A 84 -0.13 -5.64 0.59
CA ILE A 84 -0.35 -4.49 -0.27
C ILE A 84 0.78 -4.43 -1.31
N GLY A 85 0.44 -4.19 -2.57
CA GLY A 85 1.39 -4.11 -3.67
C GLY A 85 1.09 -2.96 -4.62
N ILE A 86 2.03 -2.72 -5.55
CA ILE A 86 1.96 -1.65 -6.54
C ILE A 86 2.98 -1.94 -7.66
N ASP A 87 2.66 -1.58 -8.89
CA ASP A 87 3.62 -1.55 -10.00
C ASP A 87 4.03 -0.10 -10.26
N LEU A 88 5.33 0.14 -10.42
CA LEU A 88 5.87 1.47 -10.64
C LEU A 88 6.84 1.49 -11.81
N ILE A 89 6.91 2.64 -12.48
CA ILE A 89 7.90 2.95 -13.50
C ILE A 89 8.40 4.39 -13.33
N THR A 90 9.69 4.60 -13.59
CA THR A 90 10.28 5.94 -13.72
C THR A 90 10.64 6.15 -15.19
N PHE A 91 9.96 7.08 -15.85
CA PHE A 91 10.27 7.43 -17.25
C PHE A 91 11.51 8.33 -17.33
N SER A 92 11.63 9.30 -16.43
CA SER A 92 12.81 10.17 -16.30
C SER A 92 12.92 10.76 -14.90
N VAL A 93 14.13 11.12 -14.49
CA VAL A 93 14.44 11.87 -13.26
C VAL A 93 15.69 12.73 -13.50
N ASP A 94 15.76 13.93 -12.92
CA ASP A 94 16.89 14.85 -13.14
C ASP A 94 18.22 14.30 -12.59
N PHE A 95 18.21 13.71 -11.39
CA PHE A 95 19.34 13.03 -10.79
C PHE A 95 18.98 11.60 -10.41
N SER A 96 19.98 10.72 -10.43
CA SER A 96 19.76 9.29 -10.15
C SER A 96 19.08 9.06 -8.80
N ALA A 97 18.12 8.14 -8.79
CA ALA A 97 17.47 7.59 -7.61
C ALA A 97 18.09 6.25 -7.17
N GLU A 98 19.23 5.88 -7.75
CA GLU A 98 19.88 4.60 -7.50
C GLU A 98 20.13 4.37 -6.00
N GLY A 99 19.83 3.14 -5.56
CA GLY A 99 19.99 2.74 -4.17
C GLY A 99 18.86 3.17 -3.23
N ARG A 100 17.85 3.91 -3.71
CA ARG A 100 16.69 4.25 -2.88
C ARG A 100 15.72 3.06 -2.80
N PRO A 101 15.42 2.53 -1.60
CA PRO A 101 14.39 1.49 -1.45
C PRO A 101 13.00 2.07 -1.75
N LEU A 102 12.04 1.23 -2.13
CA LEU A 102 10.64 1.61 -2.02
C LEU A 102 10.14 1.28 -0.61
N THR A 103 9.50 2.23 0.06
CA THR A 103 8.98 2.05 1.43
C THR A 103 7.46 2.10 1.43
N LEU A 104 6.81 1.07 1.98
CA LEU A 104 5.39 1.12 2.30
C LEU A 104 5.19 1.86 3.62
N MET A 105 4.22 2.77 3.67
CA MET A 105 3.82 3.51 4.86
C MET A 105 2.31 3.39 5.06
N LEU A 106 1.89 2.98 6.26
CA LEU A 106 0.52 3.06 6.74
C LEU A 106 0.43 4.29 7.63
N VAL A 107 -0.24 5.32 7.14
CA VAL A 107 -0.34 6.61 7.81
C VAL A 107 -1.59 6.63 8.68
N SER A 108 -1.44 7.14 9.89
CA SER A 108 -2.53 7.46 10.81
C SER A 108 -2.65 8.98 10.91
N ASP A 109 -3.86 9.48 10.74
CA ASP A 109 -4.25 10.87 11.03
C ASP A 109 -4.79 11.07 12.45
N GLN A 110 -4.72 10.03 13.30
CA GLN A 110 -5.27 10.01 14.67
C GLN A 110 -6.77 10.35 14.76
N GLY A 111 -7.53 10.23 13.66
CA GLY A 111 -8.93 10.64 13.58
C GLY A 111 -9.11 12.15 13.44
N THR A 112 -8.05 12.88 13.10
CA THR A 112 -8.02 14.34 12.91
C THR A 112 -7.47 14.72 11.53
N PRO A 113 -8.20 14.45 10.41
CA PRO A 113 -7.70 14.64 9.05
C PRO A 113 -7.19 16.05 8.66
N SER A 114 -7.53 17.07 9.46
CA SER A 114 -7.12 18.46 9.23
C SER A 114 -6.01 18.94 10.19
N ASN A 115 -5.59 18.10 11.12
CA ASN A 115 -4.49 18.35 12.04
C ASN A 115 -3.35 17.42 11.63
N PHE A 116 -2.28 17.97 11.07
CA PHE A 116 -1.12 17.16 10.67
C PHE A 116 -0.07 17.07 11.78
N ASP A 117 -0.25 17.80 12.88
CA ASP A 117 0.74 17.84 13.96
C ASP A 117 0.80 16.53 14.76
N ASP A 118 -0.26 15.72 14.74
CA ASP A 118 -0.35 14.42 15.41
C ASP A 118 -0.25 13.22 14.46
N ASP A 119 -0.13 13.46 13.16
CA ASP A 119 0.06 12.41 12.16
C ASP A 119 1.36 11.63 12.37
N TRP A 120 1.33 10.35 12.02
CA TRP A 120 2.51 9.48 12.02
C TRP A 120 2.29 8.29 11.08
N ALA A 121 3.34 7.52 10.82
CA ALA A 121 3.24 6.29 10.03
C ALA A 121 3.95 5.10 10.67
N ALA A 122 3.37 3.91 10.51
CA ALA A 122 4.12 2.67 10.54
C ALA A 122 4.66 2.40 9.13
N TYR A 123 5.94 2.07 8.98
CA TYR A 123 6.54 1.86 7.68
C TYR A 123 7.42 0.61 7.62
N LEU A 124 7.54 0.05 6.40
CA LEU A 124 8.39 -1.08 6.07
C LEU A 124 9.18 -0.75 4.81
N MET A 125 10.52 -0.74 4.92
CA MET A 125 11.39 -0.61 3.76
C MET A 125 11.39 -1.91 2.96
N GLY A 126 11.12 -1.81 1.67
CA GLY A 126 11.11 -2.94 0.76
C GLY A 126 12.53 -3.40 0.41
N PRO A 127 12.70 -4.67 0.01
CA PRO A 127 14.01 -5.21 -0.40
C PRO A 127 14.44 -4.75 -1.79
N THR A 128 13.54 -4.14 -2.56
CA THR A 128 13.74 -3.73 -3.95
C THR A 128 13.77 -2.21 -4.05
N ASN A 129 14.75 -1.69 -4.78
CA ASN A 129 14.87 -0.25 -5.03
C ASN A 129 13.77 0.24 -5.98
N VAL A 130 13.52 1.55 -5.96
CA VAL A 130 12.63 2.23 -6.91
C VAL A 130 13.12 2.04 -8.36
N PRO A 131 12.22 2.04 -9.37
CA PRO A 131 12.64 1.81 -10.75
C PRO A 131 13.50 2.97 -11.26
N LEU A 132 14.57 2.64 -11.97
CA LEU A 132 15.39 3.61 -12.70
C LEU A 132 14.87 3.78 -14.15
N PRO A 133 15.13 4.94 -14.78
CA PRO A 133 14.85 5.12 -16.20
C PRO A 133 15.43 3.98 -17.06
N GLY A 134 14.56 3.33 -17.83
CA GLY A 134 14.91 2.24 -18.73
C GLY A 134 14.74 0.82 -18.16
N GLU A 135 14.42 0.66 -16.87
CA GLU A 135 14.15 -0.66 -16.28
C GLU A 135 12.74 -1.19 -16.58
N GLY A 136 11.83 -0.30 -16.97
CA GLY A 136 10.42 -0.63 -17.20
C GLY A 136 9.62 -0.70 -15.90
N TRP A 137 8.51 -1.43 -15.94
CA TRP A 137 7.64 -1.65 -14.78
C TRP A 137 8.27 -2.62 -13.79
N ILE A 138 8.30 -2.24 -12.52
CA ILE A 138 8.70 -3.09 -11.40
C ILE A 138 7.49 -3.29 -10.48
N ALA A 139 7.17 -4.56 -10.20
CA ALA A 139 6.12 -4.94 -9.28
C ALA A 139 6.66 -5.07 -7.85
N TYR A 140 5.95 -4.45 -6.90
CA TYR A 140 6.27 -4.48 -5.48
C TYR A 140 5.14 -5.13 -4.69
N SER A 141 5.52 -5.80 -3.60
CA SER A 141 4.59 -6.49 -2.71
C SER A 141 5.15 -6.48 -1.30
N PHE A 142 4.33 -6.02 -0.36
CA PHE A 142 4.67 -5.91 1.06
C PHE A 142 3.68 -6.73 1.87
N ASP A 143 4.19 -7.57 2.77
CA ASP A 143 3.34 -8.27 3.72
C ASP A 143 2.83 -7.28 4.78
N VAL A 144 1.52 -7.31 5.00
CA VAL A 144 0.82 -6.48 6.00
C VAL A 144 0.24 -7.46 7.02
N PRO A 145 0.95 -7.73 8.13
CA PRO A 145 0.50 -8.72 9.11
C PRO A 145 -0.56 -8.10 10.03
N SER A 146 -1.74 -7.84 9.47
CA SER A 146 -2.82 -7.08 10.13
C SER A 146 -3.34 -7.70 11.44
N GLN A 147 -3.15 -9.01 11.59
CA GLN A 147 -3.57 -9.77 12.77
C GLN A 147 -2.58 -9.72 13.93
N GLU A 148 -1.35 -9.21 13.71
CA GLU A 148 -0.40 -8.99 14.81
C GLU A 148 -0.94 -7.92 15.77
N THR A 149 -0.68 -8.11 17.07
CA THR A 149 -1.16 -7.21 18.14
C THR A 149 -0.07 -6.26 18.66
N SER A 150 1.11 -6.30 18.05
CA SER A 150 2.24 -5.41 18.31
C SER A 150 2.94 -5.06 17.01
N LEU A 151 3.79 -4.03 17.02
CA LEU A 151 4.56 -3.64 15.84
C LEU A 151 5.33 -4.86 15.26
N PRO A 152 5.05 -5.26 14.01
CA PRO A 152 5.65 -6.46 13.45
C PRO A 152 7.16 -6.31 13.23
N ALA A 153 7.89 -7.42 13.21
CA ALA A 153 9.32 -7.40 12.93
C ALA A 153 9.61 -6.74 11.57
N GLY A 154 10.61 -5.86 11.55
CA GLY A 154 11.02 -5.11 10.35
C GLY A 154 10.24 -3.82 10.10
N TRP A 155 9.08 -3.65 10.75
CA TRP A 155 8.36 -2.38 10.73
C TRP A 155 8.97 -1.39 11.73
N ALA A 156 8.88 -0.11 11.39
CA ALA A 156 9.31 1.00 12.23
C ALA A 156 8.23 2.10 12.21
N THR A 157 8.39 3.11 13.06
CA THR A 157 7.45 4.23 13.17
C THR A 157 8.14 5.54 12.86
N LEU A 158 7.41 6.48 12.24
CA LEU A 158 7.92 7.80 11.88
C LEU A 158 6.91 8.88 12.29
N PRO A 159 7.26 9.81 13.21
CA PRO A 159 6.43 10.97 13.49
C PRO A 159 6.47 11.95 12.32
N PHE A 160 5.33 12.55 11.97
CA PHE A 160 5.28 13.63 10.98
C PHE A 160 5.19 15.02 11.63
N GLY A 161 4.69 15.10 12.85
CA GLY A 161 4.48 16.36 13.56
C GLY A 161 5.00 16.36 15.00
N PRO A 162 5.04 17.53 15.64
CA PRO A 162 5.52 17.67 17.02
C PRO A 162 4.59 17.04 18.07
N SER A 163 3.34 16.74 17.70
CA SER A 163 2.31 16.16 18.56
C SER A 163 2.03 14.70 18.21
N SER A 164 2.82 14.06 17.33
CA SER A 164 2.71 12.63 17.07
C SER A 164 2.82 11.84 18.38
N PRO A 165 2.10 10.72 18.54
CA PRO A 165 2.16 9.92 19.76
C PRO A 165 3.60 9.55 20.13
N PRO A 166 4.01 9.71 21.41
CA PRO A 166 5.37 9.36 21.84
C PRO A 166 5.65 7.86 21.78
N GLU A 167 4.59 7.04 21.86
CA GLU A 167 4.63 5.59 21.74
C GLU A 167 3.55 5.16 20.72
N PRO A 168 3.84 5.25 19.40
CA PRO A 168 2.88 4.85 18.39
C PRO A 168 2.55 3.35 18.47
N ASP A 169 1.26 3.02 18.41
CA ASP A 169 0.75 1.65 18.58
C ASP A 169 0.31 1.07 17.23
N TRP A 170 0.83 -0.12 16.91
CA TRP A 170 0.40 -0.89 15.74
C TRP A 170 -1.10 -1.13 15.72
N ASN A 171 -1.70 -1.43 16.86
CA ASN A 171 -3.14 -1.68 16.93
C ASN A 171 -3.94 -0.44 16.51
N GLN A 172 -3.45 0.75 16.82
CA GLN A 172 -4.12 1.99 16.49
C GLN A 172 -4.08 2.27 14.99
N VAL A 173 -2.91 2.16 14.37
CA VAL A 173 -2.77 2.44 12.92
C VAL A 173 -3.47 1.39 12.08
N ILE A 174 -3.34 0.10 12.41
CA ILE A 174 -3.85 -0.96 11.53
C ILE A 174 -5.39 -1.06 11.54
N THR A 175 -6.05 -0.56 12.60
CA THR A 175 -7.52 -0.48 12.65
C THR A 175 -8.08 0.83 12.11
N ASN A 176 -7.23 1.79 11.78
CA ASN A 176 -7.65 3.07 11.21
C ASN A 176 -6.52 3.68 10.37
N VAL A 177 -6.16 3.00 9.27
CA VAL A 177 -5.22 3.54 8.30
C VAL A 177 -5.91 4.67 7.56
N ALA A 178 -5.39 5.90 7.66
CA ALA A 178 -5.93 7.05 6.95
C ALA A 178 -5.44 7.10 5.49
N GLU A 179 -4.19 6.70 5.27
CA GLU A 179 -3.56 6.70 3.96
C GLU A 179 -2.56 5.55 3.82
N VAL A 180 -2.56 4.92 2.65
CA VAL A 180 -1.47 4.05 2.20
C VAL A 180 -0.57 4.84 1.27
N ARG A 181 0.73 4.84 1.56
CA ARG A 181 1.74 5.61 0.81
C ARG A 181 2.94 4.73 0.47
N PHE A 182 3.44 4.88 -0.75
CA PHE A 182 4.71 4.33 -1.18
C PHE A 182 5.72 5.47 -1.31
N PHE A 183 6.75 5.48 -0.47
CA PHE A 183 7.76 6.53 -0.44
C PHE A 183 9.03 6.06 -1.17
N TYR A 184 9.55 6.89 -2.08
CA TYR A 184 10.76 6.61 -2.86
C TYR A 184 12.05 6.89 -2.05
N GLY A 185 12.33 6.03 -1.07
CA GLY A 185 13.54 6.07 -0.26
C GLY A 185 13.34 5.54 1.17
N ASP A 186 14.38 5.71 2.00
CA ASP A 186 14.27 5.64 3.45
C ASP A 186 13.63 6.95 3.95
N PRO A 187 12.44 6.93 4.58
CA PRO A 187 11.72 8.14 4.95
C PRO A 187 12.39 8.93 6.10
N THR A 188 13.45 8.39 6.72
CA THR A 188 14.27 9.08 7.73
C THR A 188 15.45 9.87 7.13
N MET A 189 15.71 9.67 5.84
CA MET A 189 16.86 10.25 5.15
C MET A 189 16.49 11.51 4.37
N PHE A 190 17.48 12.39 4.23
CA PHE A 190 17.37 13.55 3.37
C PHE A 190 17.69 13.19 1.90
N PHE A 191 16.85 13.68 0.99
CA PHE A 191 17.06 13.58 -0.45
C PHE A 191 17.00 14.97 -1.09
N ILE A 192 17.69 15.13 -2.22
CA ILE A 192 17.65 16.38 -2.99
C ILE A 192 16.33 16.48 -3.77
N PHE A 193 15.80 17.71 -3.86
CA PHE A 193 14.62 18.05 -4.66
C PHE A 193 14.95 17.96 -6.15
N GLN A 194 14.05 17.38 -6.95
CA GLN A 194 14.24 17.16 -8.37
C GLN A 194 12.92 16.85 -9.09
N GLY A 195 12.93 16.99 -10.42
CA GLY A 195 11.82 16.61 -11.28
C GLY A 195 11.81 15.12 -11.60
N TRP A 196 10.60 14.55 -11.64
CA TRP A 196 10.33 13.15 -11.97
C TRP A 196 9.20 13.04 -12.99
N ASN A 197 9.30 12.05 -13.88
CA ASN A 197 8.18 11.58 -14.71
C ASN A 197 7.92 10.12 -14.35
N LEU A 198 6.71 9.82 -13.86
CA LEU A 198 6.38 8.60 -13.14
C LEU A 198 5.09 7.95 -13.63
N GLY A 199 5.07 6.62 -13.58
CA GLY A 199 3.85 5.84 -13.73
C GLY A 199 3.60 4.95 -12.51
N LEU A 200 2.32 4.79 -12.19
CA LEU A 200 1.79 3.90 -11.18
C LEU A 200 0.71 3.04 -11.81
N ASP A 201 0.77 1.73 -11.59
CA ASP A 201 -0.23 0.78 -12.06
C ASP A 201 -0.42 -0.36 -11.04
N ASN A 202 -1.51 -1.10 -11.19
CA ASN A 202 -1.85 -2.28 -10.39
C ASN A 202 -1.62 -2.16 -8.86
N PRO A 203 -2.03 -1.08 -8.16
CA PRO A 203 -2.13 -1.17 -6.71
C PRO A 203 -3.00 -2.36 -6.33
N THR A 204 -2.49 -3.20 -5.43
CA THR A 204 -3.17 -4.42 -4.99
C THR A 204 -3.32 -4.47 -3.49
N ILE A 205 -4.44 -4.99 -3.03
CA ILE A 205 -4.64 -5.39 -1.64
C ILE A 205 -5.20 -6.81 -1.63
N SER A 206 -4.53 -7.70 -0.92
CA SER A 206 -4.97 -9.08 -0.72
C SER A 206 -5.44 -9.27 0.71
N TYR A 207 -6.48 -10.07 0.88
CA TYR A 207 -7.07 -10.40 2.17
C TYR A 207 -6.72 -11.85 2.54
N GLY A 208 -6.28 -12.05 3.78
CA GLY A 208 -6.05 -13.36 4.37
C GLY A 208 -7.36 -14.13 4.53
N LEU A 209 -7.26 -15.45 4.64
CA LEU A 209 -8.42 -16.29 4.89
C LEU A 209 -8.99 -15.98 6.28
N PHE A 210 -10.25 -15.59 6.35
CA PHE A 210 -11.01 -15.70 7.60
C PHE A 210 -11.26 -17.18 7.84
N ASP A 211 -10.67 -17.74 8.90
CA ASP A 211 -11.24 -18.93 9.52
C ASP A 211 -12.53 -18.45 10.19
N ASP A 212 -13.67 -18.69 9.54
CA ASP A 212 -14.98 -18.25 10.02
C ASP A 212 -15.43 -19.01 11.27
N GLY A 213 -14.61 -19.94 11.77
CA GLY A 213 -14.82 -20.60 13.06
C GLY A 213 -16.15 -21.34 13.15
N PHE A 214 -16.80 -21.63 12.01
CA PHE A 214 -17.95 -22.51 11.96
C PHE A 214 -17.45 -23.94 12.16
N GLU A 215 -17.16 -24.28 13.42
CA GLU A 215 -17.37 -25.63 13.90
C GLU A 215 -18.83 -25.96 13.59
N SER A 216 -19.05 -26.78 12.55
CA SER A 216 -20.34 -27.40 12.30
C SER A 216 -20.66 -28.28 13.51
N GLY A 217 -21.38 -27.71 14.47
CA GLY A 217 -22.00 -28.44 15.55
C GLY A 217 -22.98 -29.46 14.96
N ASP A 218 -22.76 -30.70 15.39
CA ASP A 218 -23.57 -31.93 15.28
C ASP A 218 -23.57 -32.71 13.94
#